data_AF-A0A662UTF4-F1
#
_entry.id   AF-A0A662UTF4-F1
#
_cell.length_a   1.000
_cell.length_b   1.000
_cell.length_c   1.000
_cell.angle_alpha   90.00
_cell.angle_beta   90.00
_cell.angle_gamma   90.00
#
_symmetry.space_group_name_H-M   'P 1'
#
loop_
_entity.id
_entity.type
_entity.pdbx_description
1 polymer ?
#
loop_
_entity_poly.entity_id
_entity_poly.type
_entity_poly.pdbx_seq_one_letter_code
_entity_poly.pdbx_strand_id
1 'polypeptide(L)'
;AIALGEKRLIRRIANAYSKEASKKLARIPLPTVVAIAKLLGLTAEISRNPPKLPIGIRSGRVLYRVKPISIPVKQYLKIASKRLAKDPKYMLSNQIVSDGKVFLDKEVFIRLLEEAIFEKIVELPGKIEFDVEKVRLFIDKYREVLEEYEWFKGGTTSIESEVTGYIPAALPPCMELLINKLHAGENLSHHERFAVAAFLSNIGLDPDAILEFFKKAPDFNEKIARYQIEHIAGLRGSRKKYLPYSCDTMKSLRMCPVTEPCGRGKNPLAIYRYNVYLLKKRKKEGGSP
;
A
#
# COMPACT_ATOMS: atom_id res chain seq x y z
N ALA A 1 -9.80 4.88 -12.64
CA ALA A 1 -9.76 3.56 -11.96
C ALA A 1 -10.12 2.42 -12.92
N ILE A 2 -11.28 2.48 -13.59
CA ILE A 2 -11.70 1.46 -14.59
C ILE A 2 -10.72 1.42 -15.76
N ALA A 3 -10.47 2.58 -16.36
CA ALA A 3 -9.52 2.73 -17.45
C ALA A 3 -8.06 2.45 -17.02
N LEU A 4 -7.77 2.44 -15.71
CA LEU A 4 -6.47 2.03 -15.15
C LEU A 4 -6.39 0.52 -14.88
N GLY A 5 -7.47 -0.25 -15.04
CA GLY A 5 -7.54 -1.68 -14.73
C GLY A 5 -7.42 -2.03 -13.23
N GLU A 6 -7.27 -1.04 -12.35
CA GLU A 6 -6.99 -1.27 -10.93
C GLU A 6 -8.25 -1.50 -10.09
N LYS A 7 -8.65 -2.77 -9.95
CA LYS A 7 -9.74 -3.19 -9.05
C LYS A 7 -9.53 -2.73 -7.59
N ARG A 8 -8.26 -2.64 -7.14
CA ARG A 8 -7.92 -2.17 -5.78
C ARG A 8 -8.26 -0.69 -5.58
N LEU A 9 -8.03 0.15 -6.59
CA LEU A 9 -8.31 1.59 -6.51
C LEU A 9 -9.82 1.85 -6.44
N ILE A 10 -10.64 1.10 -7.19
CA ILE A 10 -12.11 1.20 -7.13
C ILE A 10 -12.60 0.94 -5.71
N ARG A 11 -12.11 -0.12 -5.05
CA ARG A 11 -12.48 -0.44 -3.66
C ARG A 11 -12.01 0.63 -2.67
N ARG A 12 -10.86 1.28 -2.90
CA ARG A 12 -10.38 2.38 -2.03
C ARG A 12 -11.27 3.62 -2.17
N ILE A 13 -11.64 3.97 -3.39
CA ILE A 13 -12.59 5.06 -3.68
C ILE A 13 -13.93 4.75 -3.03
N ALA A 14 -14.50 3.57 -3.29
CA ALA A 14 -15.78 3.17 -2.72
C ALA A 14 -15.79 3.28 -1.19
N ASN A 15 -14.72 2.84 -0.52
CA ASN A 15 -14.57 2.97 0.93
C ASN A 15 -14.52 4.41 1.43
N ALA A 16 -13.80 5.30 0.73
CA ALA A 16 -13.68 6.69 1.12
C ALA A 16 -15.04 7.41 1.01
N TYR A 17 -15.72 7.24 -0.12
CA TYR A 17 -17.02 7.87 -0.36
C TYR A 17 -18.12 7.29 0.52
N SER A 18 -18.15 5.96 0.75
CA SER A 18 -19.15 5.36 1.62
C SER A 18 -19.02 5.87 3.06
N LYS A 19 -17.79 5.95 3.60
CA LYS A 19 -17.52 6.50 4.93
C LYS A 19 -17.92 7.97 5.06
N GLU A 20 -17.67 8.77 4.02
CA GLU A 20 -18.05 10.17 4.05
C GLU A 20 -19.57 10.35 4.00
N ALA A 21 -20.25 9.53 3.20
CA ALA A 21 -21.72 9.48 3.18
C ALA A 21 -22.30 9.09 4.54
N SER A 22 -21.75 8.07 5.21
CA SER A 22 -22.25 7.60 6.50
C SER A 22 -22.12 8.66 7.60
N LYS A 23 -21.02 9.44 7.62
CA LYS A 23 -20.87 10.60 8.51
C LYS A 23 -21.94 11.66 8.30
N LYS A 24 -22.30 11.96 7.04
CA LYS A 24 -23.36 12.93 6.71
C LYS A 24 -24.73 12.39 7.13
N LEU A 25 -25.03 11.12 6.82
CA LEU A 25 -26.28 10.46 7.20
C LEU A 25 -26.48 10.42 8.72
N ALA A 26 -25.41 10.28 9.51
CA ALA A 26 -25.49 10.31 10.97
C ALA A 26 -26.09 11.60 11.53
N ARG A 27 -25.86 12.73 10.88
CA ARG A 27 -26.32 14.05 11.31
C ARG A 27 -27.74 14.39 10.84
N ILE A 28 -28.30 13.60 9.93
CA ILE A 28 -29.62 13.85 9.32
C ILE A 28 -30.73 13.22 10.18
N PRO A 29 -31.94 13.81 10.26
CA PRO A 29 -33.09 13.21 10.94
C PRO A 29 -33.44 11.81 10.41
N LEU A 30 -33.87 10.92 11.32
CA LEU A 30 -34.13 9.52 10.98
C LEU A 30 -35.12 9.31 9.83
N PRO A 31 -36.27 10.04 9.75
CA PRO A 31 -37.21 9.89 8.64
C PRO A 31 -36.56 10.12 7.26
N THR A 32 -35.69 11.13 7.16
CA THR A 32 -34.96 11.43 5.92
C THR A 32 -33.95 10.34 5.57
N VAL A 33 -33.24 9.77 6.57
CA VAL A 33 -32.30 8.66 6.34
C VAL A 33 -33.04 7.42 5.83
N VAL A 34 -34.25 7.14 6.35
CA VAL A 34 -35.09 6.03 5.86
C VAL A 34 -35.59 6.29 4.44
N ALA A 35 -35.95 7.53 4.09
CA ALA A 35 -36.30 7.89 2.71
C ALA A 35 -35.12 7.66 1.73
N ILE A 36 -33.91 8.06 2.12
CA ILE A 36 -32.70 7.81 1.33
C ILE A 36 -32.45 6.32 1.15
N ALA A 37 -32.64 5.52 2.21
CA ALA A 37 -32.50 4.07 2.14
C ALA A 37 -33.45 3.46 1.09
N LYS A 38 -34.71 3.93 1.02
CA LYS A 38 -35.67 3.50 0.00
C LYS A 38 -35.20 3.81 -1.41
N LEU A 39 -34.63 5.00 -1.65
CA LEU A 39 -34.02 5.36 -2.94
C LEU A 39 -32.80 4.47 -3.30
N LEU A 40 -32.11 3.95 -2.29
CA LEU A 40 -31.03 2.98 -2.47
C LEU A 40 -31.54 1.54 -2.73
N GLY A 41 -32.85 1.30 -2.67
CA GLY A 41 -33.48 0.00 -2.89
C GLY A 41 -33.72 -0.81 -1.61
N LEU A 42 -33.59 -0.20 -0.43
CA LEU A 42 -33.88 -0.85 0.85
C LEU A 42 -35.32 -0.62 1.28
N THR A 43 -36.02 -1.68 1.65
CA THR A 43 -37.35 -1.62 2.23
C THR A 43 -37.23 -1.38 3.73
N ALA A 44 -36.83 -0.17 4.12
CA ALA A 44 -36.70 0.25 5.51
C ALA A 44 -37.94 1.02 5.98
N GLU A 45 -38.37 0.76 7.21
CA GLU A 45 -39.56 1.38 7.83
C GLU A 45 -39.27 1.82 9.27
N ILE A 46 -39.93 2.88 9.73
CA ILE A 46 -39.91 3.29 11.13
C ILE A 46 -41.09 2.59 11.82
N SER A 47 -40.79 1.76 12.83
CA SER A 47 -41.80 1.08 13.62
C SER A 47 -42.54 2.08 14.53
N ARG A 48 -43.87 1.99 14.54
CA ARG A 48 -44.72 2.76 15.46
C ARG A 48 -44.57 2.30 16.92
N ASN A 49 -44.34 1.00 17.12
CA ASN A 49 -44.08 0.42 18.43
C ASN A 49 -42.72 -0.30 18.42
N PRO A 50 -41.62 0.44 18.60
CA PRO A 50 -40.29 -0.11 18.44
C PRO A 50 -39.88 -0.93 19.68
N PRO A 51 -39.18 -2.06 19.51
CA PRO A 51 -38.70 -2.82 20.64
C PRO A 51 -37.70 -2.00 21.48
N LYS A 52 -37.78 -2.19 22.80
CA LYS A 52 -36.98 -1.50 23.80
C LYS A 52 -36.18 -2.53 24.59
N LEU A 53 -34.86 -2.38 24.62
CA LEU A 53 -33.96 -3.26 25.36
C LEU A 53 -33.44 -2.53 26.61
N PRO A 54 -33.58 -3.09 27.82
CA PRO A 54 -32.95 -2.50 28.99
C PRO A 54 -31.42 -2.58 28.86
N ILE A 55 -30.73 -1.44 29.05
CA ILE A 55 -29.26 -1.33 28.97
C ILE A 55 -28.64 -1.21 30.37
N GLY A 56 -29.43 -0.84 31.37
CA GLY A 56 -28.95 -0.67 32.74
C GLY A 56 -29.89 0.20 33.56
N ILE A 57 -29.46 0.52 34.77
CA ILE A 57 -30.21 1.35 35.71
C ILE A 57 -29.37 2.60 36.03
N ARG A 58 -29.97 3.78 35.94
CA ARG A 58 -29.35 5.04 36.34
C ARG A 58 -30.30 5.82 37.22
N SER A 59 -29.87 6.15 38.43
CA SER A 59 -30.67 6.88 39.43
C SER A 59 -32.06 6.25 39.65
N GLY A 60 -32.11 4.91 39.81
CA GLY A 60 -33.35 4.16 40.04
C GLY A 60 -34.25 3.99 38.81
N ARG A 61 -33.88 4.48 37.62
CA ARG A 61 -34.65 4.33 36.38
C ARG A 61 -33.95 3.40 35.40
N VAL A 62 -34.70 2.49 34.78
CA VAL A 62 -34.20 1.60 33.72
C VAL A 62 -33.99 2.41 32.44
N LEU A 63 -32.77 2.38 31.90
CA LEU A 63 -32.41 2.97 30.62
C LEU A 63 -32.71 1.96 29.51
N TYR A 64 -33.37 2.42 28.45
CA TYR A 64 -33.72 1.57 27.31
C TYR A 64 -32.99 1.98 26.03
N ARG A 65 -32.55 1.00 25.24
CA ARG A 65 -32.16 1.17 23.84
C ARG A 65 -33.38 0.91 22.98
N VAL A 66 -33.79 1.90 22.21
CA VAL A 66 -34.87 1.74 21.24
C VAL A 66 -34.28 1.37 19.90
N LYS A 67 -34.87 0.39 19.22
CA LYS A 67 -34.50 -0.01 17.85
C LYS A 67 -35.66 0.28 16.89
N PRO A 68 -35.82 1.54 16.44
CA PRO A 68 -37.03 1.97 15.74
C PRO A 68 -37.08 1.63 14.26
N ILE A 69 -35.98 1.17 13.66
CA ILE A 69 -35.90 0.96 12.22
C ILE A 69 -36.06 -0.52 11.94
N SER A 70 -36.91 -0.89 11.00
CA SER A 70 -37.10 -2.29 10.60
C SER A 70 -36.74 -2.50 9.13
N ILE A 71 -36.11 -3.63 8.82
CA ILE A 71 -35.75 -4.07 7.46
C ILE A 71 -36.06 -5.57 7.35
N PRO A 72 -36.56 -6.07 6.20
CA PRO A 72 -36.71 -7.51 5.99
C PRO A 72 -35.41 -8.27 6.20
N VAL A 73 -35.49 -9.42 6.86
CA VAL A 73 -34.33 -10.28 7.19
C VAL A 73 -33.48 -10.58 5.96
N LYS A 74 -34.11 -10.85 4.81
CA LYS A 74 -33.42 -11.11 3.54
C LYS A 74 -32.49 -9.96 3.11
N GLN A 75 -32.97 -8.71 3.20
CA GLN A 75 -32.18 -7.55 2.83
C GLN A 75 -31.09 -7.25 3.86
N TYR A 76 -31.39 -7.42 5.15
CA TYR A 76 -30.40 -7.30 6.22
C TYR A 76 -29.23 -8.26 6.00
N LEU A 77 -29.52 -9.55 5.82
CA LEU A 77 -28.49 -10.58 5.62
C LEU A 77 -27.66 -10.34 4.36
N LYS A 78 -28.29 -9.94 3.23
CA LYS A 78 -27.57 -9.62 1.98
C LYS A 78 -26.44 -8.60 2.18
N ILE A 79 -26.60 -7.68 3.13
CA ILE A 79 -25.62 -6.64 3.45
C ILE A 79 -24.68 -7.11 4.58
N ALA A 80 -25.27 -7.54 5.70
CA ALA A 80 -24.53 -7.84 6.93
C ALA A 80 -23.61 -9.06 6.80
N SER A 81 -23.97 -10.07 5.98
CA SER A 81 -23.18 -11.30 5.83
C SER A 81 -21.87 -11.13 5.04
N LYS A 82 -21.61 -9.94 4.51
CA LYS A 82 -20.39 -9.62 3.77
C LYS A 82 -19.32 -9.07 4.72
N ARG A 83 -18.99 -7.77 4.59
CA ARG A 83 -17.91 -7.11 5.32
C ARG A 83 -18.18 -6.93 6.82
N LEU A 84 -19.44 -7.09 7.25
CA LEU A 84 -19.85 -6.95 8.64
C LEU A 84 -19.93 -8.29 9.38
N ALA A 85 -19.77 -9.42 8.70
CA ALA A 85 -20.01 -10.75 9.28
C ALA A 85 -19.10 -11.11 10.46
N LYS A 86 -17.92 -10.47 10.56
CA LYS A 86 -16.95 -10.71 11.63
C LYS A 86 -17.22 -9.89 12.89
N ASP A 87 -18.07 -8.88 12.83
CA ASP A 87 -18.36 -8.01 13.97
C ASP A 87 -19.68 -8.46 14.63
N PRO A 88 -19.64 -8.95 15.88
CA PRO A 88 -20.81 -9.40 16.62
C PRO A 88 -21.95 -8.39 16.65
N LYS A 89 -21.67 -7.09 16.56
CA LYS A 89 -22.67 -6.03 16.53
C LYS A 89 -23.65 -6.15 15.36
N TYR A 90 -23.27 -6.81 14.27
CA TYR A 90 -24.09 -6.99 13.07
C TYR A 90 -24.48 -8.45 12.80
N MET A 91 -24.15 -9.37 13.72
CA MET A 91 -24.64 -10.74 13.62
C MET A 91 -26.16 -10.75 13.85
N LEU A 92 -26.88 -11.51 13.04
CA LEU A 92 -28.35 -11.60 13.14
C LEU A 92 -28.79 -12.12 14.51
N SER A 93 -28.03 -13.05 15.10
CA SER A 93 -28.29 -13.60 16.45
C SER A 93 -28.27 -12.53 17.55
N ASN A 94 -27.61 -11.39 17.29
CA ASN A 94 -27.50 -10.27 18.21
C ASN A 94 -28.47 -9.12 17.87
N GLN A 95 -29.39 -9.33 16.92
CA GLN A 95 -30.46 -8.39 16.60
C GLN A 95 -31.82 -8.92 17.04
N ILE A 96 -32.77 -8.00 17.16
CA ILE A 96 -34.17 -8.34 17.41
C ILE A 96 -34.83 -8.65 16.07
N VAL A 97 -35.42 -9.83 15.97
CA VAL A 97 -36.16 -10.27 14.79
C VAL A 97 -37.61 -10.56 15.19
N SER A 98 -38.55 -9.95 14.50
CA SER A 98 -39.99 -10.24 14.62
C SER A 98 -40.65 -10.07 13.26
N ASP A 99 -41.60 -10.94 12.94
CA ASP A 99 -42.42 -10.84 11.73
C ASP A 99 -41.61 -10.72 10.43
N GLY A 100 -40.51 -11.48 10.35
CA GLY A 100 -39.59 -11.47 9.19
C GLY A 100 -38.79 -10.17 9.03
N LYS A 101 -38.79 -9.28 10.01
CA LYS A 101 -38.05 -8.01 10.03
C LYS A 101 -37.02 -7.99 11.16
N VAL A 102 -35.88 -7.36 10.87
CA VAL A 102 -34.82 -7.06 11.83
C VAL A 102 -34.97 -5.63 12.30
N PHE A 103 -34.98 -5.42 13.61
CA PHE A 103 -35.09 -4.09 14.22
C PHE A 103 -33.72 -3.56 14.60
N LEU A 104 -33.47 -2.30 14.25
CA LEU A 104 -32.17 -1.64 14.31
C LEU A 104 -32.28 -0.26 14.95
N ASP A 105 -31.20 0.12 15.63
CA ASP A 105 -30.97 1.51 16.00
C ASP A 105 -30.37 2.29 14.82
N LYS A 106 -30.36 3.62 14.95
CA LYS A 106 -29.88 4.51 13.89
C LYS A 106 -28.42 4.25 13.53
N GLU A 107 -27.59 3.91 14.51
CA GLU A 107 -26.16 3.68 14.31
C GLU A 107 -25.91 2.44 13.43
N VAL A 108 -26.53 1.31 13.80
CA VAL A 108 -26.44 0.07 13.02
C VAL A 108 -27.04 0.28 11.63
N PHE A 109 -28.15 1.00 11.51
CA PHE A 109 -28.76 1.27 10.21
C PHE A 109 -27.85 2.09 9.29
N ILE A 110 -27.19 3.12 9.79
CA ILE A 110 -26.24 3.92 9.01
C ILE A 110 -25.06 3.06 8.55
N ARG A 111 -24.56 2.15 9.40
CA ARG A 111 -23.50 1.23 8.99
C ARG A 111 -23.94 0.30 7.85
N LEU A 112 -25.17 -0.20 7.88
CA LEU A 112 -25.71 -0.97 6.75
C LEU A 112 -25.83 -0.13 5.48
N LEU A 113 -26.25 1.14 5.59
CA LEU A 113 -26.30 2.05 4.45
C LEU A 113 -24.91 2.33 3.88
N GLU A 114 -23.88 2.44 4.73
CA GLU A 114 -22.50 2.56 4.29
C GLU A 114 -22.10 1.39 3.39
N GLU A 115 -22.39 0.16 3.81
CA GLU A 115 -22.07 -1.02 3.02
C GLU A 115 -22.93 -1.12 1.75
N ALA A 116 -24.21 -0.74 1.80
CA ALA A 116 -25.05 -0.68 0.61
C ALA A 116 -24.52 0.34 -0.42
N ILE A 117 -24.08 1.51 0.03
CA ILE A 117 -23.45 2.53 -0.82
C ILE A 117 -22.13 2.02 -1.38
N PHE A 118 -21.30 1.38 -0.55
CA PHE A 118 -20.02 0.79 -0.98
C PHE A 118 -20.22 -0.19 -2.13
N GLU A 119 -21.12 -1.16 -1.97
CA GLU A 119 -21.41 -2.16 -3.01
C GLU A 119 -21.93 -1.49 -4.29
N LYS A 120 -22.82 -0.51 -4.16
CA LYS A 120 -23.34 0.22 -5.31
C LYS A 120 -22.23 0.96 -6.07
N ILE A 121 -21.29 1.61 -5.37
CA ILE A 121 -20.14 2.28 -6.00
C ILE A 121 -19.20 1.27 -6.68
N VAL A 122 -18.99 0.09 -6.10
CA VAL A 122 -18.16 -0.97 -6.71
C VAL A 122 -18.81 -1.52 -7.98
N GLU A 123 -20.15 -1.56 -8.05
CA GLU A 123 -20.90 -2.02 -9.22
C GLU A 123 -21.04 -0.96 -10.34
N LEU A 124 -21.05 0.33 -9.99
CA LEU A 124 -21.18 1.45 -10.95
C LEU A 124 -20.23 1.35 -12.16
N PRO A 125 -18.93 1.05 -11.98
CA PRO A 125 -18.00 0.86 -13.07
C PRO A 125 -18.43 0.00 -14.26
N GLY A 126 -19.19 -1.08 -14.00
CA GLY A 126 -19.64 -1.97 -15.08
C GLY A 126 -20.79 -1.40 -15.92
N LYS A 127 -21.31 -0.22 -15.57
CA LYS A 127 -22.52 0.40 -16.14
C LYS A 127 -22.27 1.78 -16.74
N ILE A 128 -21.05 2.30 -16.64
CA ILE A 128 -20.69 3.61 -17.18
C ILE A 128 -19.91 3.38 -18.47
N GLU A 129 -20.51 3.74 -19.60
CA GLU A 129 -19.76 3.94 -20.84
C GLU A 129 -18.96 5.24 -20.73
N PHE A 130 -17.67 5.19 -21.03
CA PHE A 130 -16.82 6.37 -21.07
C PHE A 130 -15.91 6.31 -22.29
N ASP A 131 -15.65 7.47 -22.85
CA ASP A 131 -14.72 7.67 -23.96
C ASP A 131 -13.30 7.32 -23.51
N VAL A 132 -12.81 6.18 -23.98
CA VAL A 132 -11.52 5.63 -23.59
C VAL A 132 -10.37 6.56 -24.00
N GLU A 133 -10.48 7.27 -25.13
CA GLU A 133 -9.40 8.15 -25.60
C GLU A 133 -9.21 9.37 -24.69
N LYS A 134 -10.31 10.01 -24.28
CA LYS A 134 -10.22 11.14 -23.34
C LYS A 134 -9.63 10.72 -22.01
N VAL A 135 -9.97 9.53 -21.51
CA VAL A 135 -9.44 9.03 -20.24
C VAL A 135 -7.99 8.55 -20.41
N ARG A 136 -7.60 8.05 -21.59
CA ARG A 136 -6.25 7.59 -21.91
C ARG A 136 -5.22 8.72 -21.77
N LEU A 137 -5.52 9.94 -22.24
CA LEU A 137 -4.63 11.10 -22.04
C LEU A 137 -4.38 11.41 -20.56
N PHE A 138 -5.42 11.32 -19.71
CA PHE A 138 -5.24 11.48 -18.26
C PHE A 138 -4.50 10.30 -17.62
N ILE A 139 -4.68 9.08 -18.14
CA ILE A 139 -3.96 7.90 -17.68
C ILE A 139 -2.50 7.96 -18.07
N ASP A 140 -2.16 8.36 -19.28
CA ASP A 140 -0.79 8.42 -19.76
C ASP A 140 -0.03 9.48 -18.97
N LYS A 141 -0.63 10.66 -18.77
CA LYS A 141 -0.11 11.67 -17.85
C LYS A 141 0.00 11.17 -16.40
N TYR A 142 -0.98 10.41 -15.92
CA TYR A 142 -0.93 9.81 -14.58
C TYR A 142 0.15 8.72 -14.48
N ARG A 143 0.41 7.97 -15.56
CA ARG A 143 1.45 6.95 -15.67
C ARG A 143 2.82 7.59 -15.71
N GLU A 144 3.01 8.66 -16.46
CA GLU A 144 4.25 9.44 -16.43
C GLU A 144 4.53 10.00 -15.03
N VAL A 145 3.52 10.55 -14.36
CA VAL A 145 3.64 11.04 -12.98
C VAL A 145 3.88 9.90 -11.99
N LEU A 146 3.25 8.74 -12.16
CA LEU A 146 3.51 7.56 -11.34
C LEU A 146 4.91 6.99 -11.60
N GLU A 147 5.34 6.90 -12.85
CA GLU A 147 6.72 6.55 -13.21
C GLU A 147 7.71 7.57 -12.67
N GLU A 148 7.32 8.80 -12.39
CA GLU A 148 8.14 9.77 -11.65
C GLU A 148 8.08 9.54 -10.13
N TYR A 149 6.93 9.10 -9.58
CA TYR A 149 6.66 8.92 -8.15
C TYR A 149 6.84 7.49 -7.59
N GLU A 150 7.02 6.47 -8.42
CA GLU A 150 7.15 5.07 -7.99
C GLU A 150 8.61 4.71 -7.66
N TRP A 151 9.60 5.39 -8.25
CA TRP A 151 11.01 5.35 -7.76
C TRP A 151 11.15 5.92 -6.34
N PHE A 152 10.13 6.66 -5.91
CA PHE A 152 10.06 7.42 -4.68
C PHE A 152 9.53 6.64 -3.48
N LYS A 153 8.58 5.73 -3.72
CA LYS A 153 8.01 4.86 -2.69
C LYS A 153 8.78 3.55 -2.62
N GLY A 154 9.93 3.58 -1.95
CA GLY A 154 10.58 2.40 -1.39
C GLY A 154 9.72 1.75 -0.29
N GLY A 155 8.54 1.24 -0.66
CA GLY A 155 7.54 0.68 0.23
C GLY A 155 6.44 -0.04 -0.55
N THR A 156 6.60 -1.36 -0.67
CA THR A 156 5.50 -2.33 -0.80
C THR A 156 4.71 -2.38 -2.11
N THR A 157 5.33 -2.02 -3.25
CA THR A 157 4.93 -2.60 -4.53
C THR A 157 6.15 -3.23 -5.17
N SER A 158 6.05 -4.52 -5.44
CA SER A 158 6.94 -5.32 -6.28
C SER A 158 6.99 -4.71 -7.68
N ILE A 159 7.76 -3.64 -7.83
CA ILE A 159 8.30 -3.25 -9.11
C ILE A 159 9.56 -4.09 -9.26
N GLU A 160 9.37 -5.31 -9.75
CA GLU A 160 10.42 -6.12 -10.39
C GLU A 160 10.85 -5.45 -11.71
N SER A 161 11.09 -4.13 -11.72
CA SER A 161 11.71 -3.49 -12.87
C SER A 161 13.22 -3.67 -12.75
N GLU A 162 13.69 -4.76 -13.35
CA GLU A 162 14.78 -4.83 -14.34
C GLU A 162 15.93 -3.78 -14.29
N VAL A 163 16.33 -3.30 -13.12
CA VAL A 163 17.68 -2.73 -12.96
C VAL A 163 18.59 -3.87 -12.53
N THR A 164 18.91 -4.71 -13.51
CA THR A 164 19.94 -5.75 -13.42
C THR A 164 21.21 -5.24 -14.11
N GLY A 165 22.33 -5.23 -13.39
CA GLY A 165 23.65 -4.96 -13.94
C GLY A 165 24.38 -3.80 -13.28
N TYR A 166 25.70 -3.80 -13.45
CA TYR A 166 26.62 -2.78 -12.95
C TYR A 166 26.79 -1.68 -14.00
N ILE A 167 26.40 -0.45 -13.66
CA ILE A 167 26.53 0.76 -14.50
C ILE A 167 27.30 1.80 -13.67
N PRO A 168 28.62 1.97 -13.89
CA PRO A 168 29.45 2.89 -13.12
C PRO A 168 28.89 4.32 -13.04
N ALA A 169 28.41 4.84 -14.17
CA ALA A 169 27.84 6.20 -14.26
C ALA A 169 26.55 6.42 -13.45
N ALA A 170 25.94 5.35 -12.93
CA ALA A 170 24.76 5.43 -12.09
C ALA A 170 25.05 5.28 -10.59
N LEU A 171 26.31 5.01 -10.20
CA LEU A 171 26.67 4.79 -8.80
C LEU A 171 26.32 6.00 -7.93
N PRO A 172 25.70 5.79 -6.76
CA PRO A 172 25.58 6.86 -5.77
C PRO A 172 26.96 7.20 -5.20
N PRO A 173 27.19 8.45 -4.74
CA PRO A 173 28.51 8.90 -4.26
C PRO A 173 29.13 8.01 -3.18
N CYS A 174 28.31 7.44 -2.30
CA CYS A 174 28.76 6.53 -1.25
C CYS A 174 29.24 5.17 -1.79
N MET A 175 28.59 4.60 -2.81
CA MET A 175 29.05 3.35 -3.40
C MET A 175 30.26 3.57 -4.30
N GLU A 176 30.29 4.70 -5.02
CA GLU A 176 31.45 5.11 -5.82
C GLU A 176 32.71 5.25 -4.94
N LEU A 177 32.59 5.90 -3.78
CA LEU A 177 33.67 5.97 -2.79
C LEU A 177 34.20 4.58 -2.41
N LEU A 178 33.32 3.67 -2.00
CA LEU A 178 33.73 2.33 -1.53
C LEU A 178 34.32 1.46 -2.64
N ILE A 179 33.81 1.57 -3.86
CA ILE A 179 34.34 0.86 -5.02
C ILE A 179 35.72 1.42 -5.40
N ASN A 180 35.91 2.74 -5.34
CA ASN A 180 37.22 3.36 -5.60
C ASN A 180 38.26 2.94 -4.57
N LYS A 181 37.90 2.83 -3.28
CA LYS A 181 38.77 2.26 -2.25
C LYS A 181 39.20 0.83 -2.58
N LEU A 182 38.28 -0.03 -3.00
CA LEU A 182 38.62 -1.40 -3.44
C LEU A 182 39.55 -1.39 -4.66
N HIS A 183 39.29 -0.53 -5.64
CA HIS A 183 40.14 -0.40 -6.82
C HIS A 183 41.55 0.09 -6.50
N ALA A 184 41.69 0.93 -5.48
CA ALA A 184 42.97 1.43 -4.96
C ALA A 184 43.71 0.40 -4.08
N GLY A 185 43.10 -0.76 -3.80
CA GLY A 185 43.68 -1.78 -2.92
C GLY A 185 43.64 -1.39 -1.44
N GLU A 186 42.76 -0.47 -1.05
CA GLU A 186 42.57 -0.10 0.35
C GLU A 186 41.79 -1.20 1.10
N ASN A 187 42.10 -1.36 2.39
CA ASN A 187 41.40 -2.31 3.23
C ASN A 187 40.05 -1.72 3.69
N LEU A 188 38.94 -2.30 3.22
CA LEU A 188 37.60 -1.95 3.69
C LEU A 188 37.30 -2.55 5.07
N SER A 189 36.65 -1.78 5.93
CA SER A 189 36.08 -2.25 7.19
C SER A 189 34.95 -3.29 6.97
N HIS A 190 34.58 -4.01 8.01
CA HIS A 190 33.49 -4.99 7.96
C HIS A 190 32.17 -4.40 7.43
N HIS A 191 31.82 -3.18 7.88
CA HIS A 191 30.61 -2.49 7.45
C HIS A 191 30.67 -2.06 5.98
N GLU A 192 31.82 -1.59 5.51
CA GLU A 192 32.03 -1.20 4.12
C GLU A 192 31.93 -2.41 3.18
N ARG A 193 32.54 -3.54 3.55
CA ARG A 193 32.44 -4.80 2.80
C ARG A 193 31.00 -5.29 2.69
N PHE A 194 30.27 -5.27 3.81
CA PHE A 194 28.85 -5.62 3.81
C PHE A 194 28.04 -4.69 2.90
N ALA A 195 28.27 -3.37 3.00
CA ALA A 195 27.54 -2.39 2.21
C ALA A 195 27.73 -2.60 0.70
N VAL A 196 28.98 -2.83 0.26
CA VAL A 196 29.32 -3.12 -1.15
C VAL A 196 28.68 -4.43 -1.60
N ALA A 197 28.88 -5.53 -0.87
CA ALA A 197 28.34 -6.84 -1.24
C ALA A 197 26.80 -6.84 -1.30
N ALA A 198 26.15 -6.23 -0.30
CA ALA A 198 24.70 -6.11 -0.27
C ALA A 198 24.18 -5.25 -1.43
N PHE A 199 24.83 -4.13 -1.73
CA PHE A 199 24.45 -3.29 -2.86
C PHE A 199 24.60 -4.01 -4.20
N LEU A 200 25.78 -4.57 -4.50
CA LEU A 200 26.06 -5.24 -5.77
C LEU A 200 25.15 -6.45 -6.00
N SER A 201 24.86 -7.23 -4.96
CA SER A 201 23.90 -8.34 -5.05
C SER A 201 22.47 -7.86 -5.35
N ASN A 202 22.06 -6.70 -4.83
CA ASN A 202 20.71 -6.16 -5.05
C ASN A 202 20.53 -5.48 -6.41
N ILE A 203 21.61 -5.07 -7.08
CA ILE A 203 21.57 -4.63 -8.49
C ILE A 203 21.77 -5.80 -9.47
N GLY A 204 21.85 -7.05 -8.97
CA GLY A 204 21.76 -8.25 -9.79
C GLY A 204 23.07 -8.87 -10.24
N LEU A 205 24.20 -8.53 -9.62
CA LEU A 205 25.47 -9.24 -9.90
C LEU A 205 25.46 -10.60 -9.21
N ASP A 206 26.01 -11.60 -9.91
CA ASP A 206 26.27 -12.92 -9.36
C ASP A 206 27.47 -12.89 -8.38
N PRO A 207 27.60 -13.90 -7.50
CA PRO A 207 28.67 -13.94 -6.52
C PRO A 207 30.09 -13.90 -7.11
N ASP A 208 30.31 -14.48 -8.30
CA ASP A 208 31.62 -14.49 -8.95
C ASP A 208 32.00 -13.08 -9.43
N ALA A 209 31.06 -12.37 -10.05
CA ALA A 209 31.25 -10.98 -10.44
C ALA A 209 31.52 -10.07 -9.22
N ILE A 210 30.85 -10.30 -8.09
CA ILE A 210 31.09 -9.54 -6.85
C ILE A 210 32.48 -9.84 -6.27
N LEU A 211 32.95 -11.10 -6.35
CA LEU A 211 34.28 -11.49 -5.86
C LEU A 211 35.41 -10.72 -6.56
N GLU A 212 35.27 -10.43 -7.86
CA GLU A 212 36.27 -9.65 -8.61
C GLU A 212 36.54 -8.27 -7.99
N PHE A 213 35.52 -7.63 -7.40
CA PHE A 213 35.71 -6.35 -6.71
C PHE A 213 36.58 -6.49 -5.45
N PHE A 214 36.50 -7.63 -4.75
CA PHE A 214 37.22 -7.85 -3.50
C PHE A 214 38.62 -8.44 -3.69
N LYS A 215 38.97 -8.98 -4.87
CA LYS A 215 40.29 -9.56 -5.15
C LYS A 215 41.47 -8.61 -4.93
N LYS A 216 41.24 -7.31 -5.05
CA LYS A 216 42.25 -6.27 -4.82
C LYS A 216 42.45 -5.92 -3.35
N ALA A 217 41.62 -6.43 -2.44
CA ALA A 217 41.75 -6.17 -1.02
C ALA A 217 43.01 -6.86 -0.46
N PRO A 218 43.82 -6.21 0.39
CA PRO A 218 45.08 -6.75 0.90
C PRO A 218 44.95 -8.07 1.69
N ASP A 219 43.79 -8.29 2.32
CA ASP A 219 43.46 -9.44 3.17
C ASP A 219 42.53 -10.45 2.45
N PHE A 220 42.45 -10.37 1.12
CA PHE A 220 41.49 -11.16 0.36
C PHE A 220 41.72 -12.68 0.54
N ASN A 221 40.69 -13.35 1.03
CA ASN A 221 40.60 -14.80 1.05
C ASN A 221 39.33 -15.23 0.31
N GLU A 222 39.50 -15.87 -0.84
CA GLU A 222 38.39 -16.22 -1.73
C GLU A 222 37.31 -17.05 -1.03
N LYS A 223 37.71 -18.07 -0.25
CA LYS A 223 36.76 -18.96 0.44
C LYS A 223 35.88 -18.19 1.42
N ILE A 224 36.48 -17.28 2.18
CA ILE A 224 35.77 -16.45 3.18
C ILE A 224 34.89 -15.42 2.49
N ALA A 225 35.43 -14.70 1.51
CA ALA A 225 34.69 -13.66 0.77
C ALA A 225 33.49 -14.25 0.03
N ARG A 226 33.67 -15.40 -0.64
CA ARG A 226 32.60 -16.11 -1.36
C ARG A 226 31.47 -16.50 -0.42
N TYR A 227 31.82 -17.08 0.73
CA TYR A 227 30.85 -17.45 1.74
C TYR A 227 30.03 -16.25 2.24
N GLN A 228 30.70 -15.13 2.52
CA GLN A 228 30.03 -13.90 2.96
C GLN A 228 29.10 -13.33 1.89
N ILE A 229 29.55 -13.26 0.64
CA ILE A 229 28.77 -12.76 -0.49
C ILE A 229 27.52 -13.63 -0.72
N GLU A 230 27.69 -14.96 -0.76
CA GLU A 230 26.57 -15.89 -0.95
C GLU A 230 25.55 -15.81 0.20
N HIS A 231 26.01 -15.63 1.44
CA HIS A 231 25.12 -15.43 2.58
C HIS A 231 24.33 -14.11 2.47
N ILE A 232 24.99 -13.00 2.14
CA ILE A 232 24.35 -11.69 1.94
C ILE A 232 23.34 -11.74 0.78
N ALA A 233 23.67 -12.45 -0.29
CA ALA A 233 22.79 -12.64 -1.45
C ALA A 233 21.57 -13.53 -1.17
N GLY A 234 21.51 -14.19 -0.01
CA GLY A 234 20.43 -15.12 0.34
C GLY A 234 20.58 -16.51 -0.31
N LEU A 235 21.77 -16.86 -0.80
CA LEU A 235 22.07 -18.17 -1.37
C LEU A 235 22.47 -19.21 -0.31
N ARG A 236 22.73 -18.77 0.93
CA ARG A 236 23.01 -19.62 2.10
C ARG A 236 22.19 -19.25 3.33
N GLY A 237 22.16 -20.14 4.32
CA GLY A 237 21.49 -19.92 5.60
C GLY A 237 19.97 -19.78 5.47
N SER A 238 19.39 -18.76 6.11
CA SER A 238 17.94 -18.47 6.14
C SER A 238 17.34 -18.06 4.79
N ARG A 239 18.14 -18.05 3.71
CA ARG A 239 17.78 -17.60 2.35
C ARG A 239 17.25 -16.16 2.30
N LYS A 240 17.55 -15.36 3.32
CA LYS A 240 17.18 -13.93 3.38
C LYS A 240 18.20 -13.11 2.59
N LYS A 241 17.77 -12.48 1.50
CA LYS A 241 18.58 -11.49 0.78
C LYS A 241 18.68 -10.21 1.63
N TYR A 242 19.90 -9.83 1.99
CA TYR A 242 20.14 -8.63 2.78
C TYR A 242 20.06 -7.38 1.91
N LEU A 243 19.53 -6.29 2.47
CA LEU A 243 19.49 -4.98 1.82
C LEU A 243 20.71 -4.15 2.26
N PRO A 244 21.20 -3.24 1.40
CA PRO A 244 22.21 -2.27 1.81
C PRO A 244 21.67 -1.33 2.88
N TYR A 245 22.58 -0.70 3.63
CA TYR A 245 22.24 0.28 4.66
C TYR A 245 21.42 1.46 4.12
N SER A 246 20.65 2.10 5.00
CA SER A 246 19.98 3.36 4.68
C SER A 246 21.00 4.49 4.52
N CYS A 247 20.61 5.58 3.86
CA CYS A 247 21.47 6.76 3.74
C CYS A 247 21.89 7.31 5.12
N ASP A 248 21.00 7.31 6.10
CA ASP A 248 21.31 7.76 7.46
C ASP A 248 22.36 6.86 8.12
N THR A 249 22.22 5.54 8.00
CA THR A 249 23.22 4.59 8.52
C THR A 249 24.56 4.72 7.80
N MET A 250 24.56 4.93 6.48
CA MET A 250 25.79 5.20 5.72
C MET A 250 26.50 6.46 6.21
N LYS A 251 25.74 7.52 6.56
CA LYS A 251 26.30 8.76 7.15
C LYS A 251 26.85 8.53 8.56
N SER A 252 26.09 7.86 9.44
CA SER A 252 26.53 7.57 10.80
C SER A 252 27.81 6.73 10.84
N LEU A 253 27.96 5.80 9.90
CA LEU A 253 29.15 4.96 9.77
C LEU A 253 30.27 5.59 8.93
N ARG A 254 30.15 6.88 8.57
CA ARG A 254 31.14 7.64 7.76
C ARG A 254 31.47 7.02 6.40
N MET A 255 30.53 6.28 5.81
CA MET A 255 30.64 5.69 4.47
C MET A 255 29.99 6.56 3.37
N CYS A 256 29.43 7.73 3.72
CA CYS A 256 28.82 8.66 2.79
C CYS A 256 29.67 9.94 2.69
N PRO A 257 30.21 10.28 1.50
CA PRO A 257 31.07 11.46 1.35
C PRO A 257 30.29 12.78 1.31
N VAL A 258 28.96 12.72 1.16
CA VAL A 258 28.10 13.91 1.02
C VAL A 258 27.27 14.15 2.28
N THR A 259 27.14 15.43 2.64
CA THR A 259 26.26 15.91 3.72
C THR A 259 24.85 16.17 3.19
N GLU A 260 24.76 16.78 2.01
CA GLU A 260 23.55 17.04 1.24
C GLU A 260 22.81 15.73 0.87
N PRO A 261 21.48 15.72 0.82
CA PRO A 261 20.72 14.59 0.30
C PRO A 261 20.98 14.35 -1.20
N CYS A 262 21.22 13.10 -1.60
CA CYS A 262 21.31 12.69 -3.02
C CYS A 262 19.91 12.65 -3.68
N GLY A 263 19.24 13.80 -3.73
CA GLY A 263 17.81 13.88 -4.02
C GLY A 263 16.98 13.37 -2.84
N ARG A 264 15.94 12.59 -3.12
CA ARG A 264 15.04 12.07 -2.08
C ARG A 264 15.14 10.54 -1.89
N GLY A 265 16.20 9.91 -2.40
CA GLY A 265 16.48 8.49 -2.19
C GLY A 265 16.85 8.19 -0.73
N LYS A 266 16.31 7.10 -0.17
CA LYS A 266 16.49 6.72 1.26
C LYS A 266 17.63 5.72 1.51
N ASN A 267 18.17 5.13 0.45
CA ASN A 267 19.30 4.20 0.51
C ASN A 267 20.06 4.21 -0.84
N PRO A 268 21.29 3.67 -0.88
CA PRO A 268 22.10 3.63 -2.10
C PRO A 268 21.43 2.92 -3.29
N LEU A 269 20.64 1.87 -3.03
CA LEU A 269 19.93 1.12 -4.08
C LEU A 269 18.85 1.98 -4.77
N ALA A 270 18.09 2.75 -4.00
CA ALA A 270 17.07 3.66 -4.53
C ALA A 270 17.70 4.77 -5.38
N ILE A 271 18.81 5.34 -4.91
CA ILE A 271 19.55 6.39 -5.64
C ILE A 271 20.13 5.81 -6.94
N TYR A 272 20.74 4.62 -6.89
CA TYR A 272 21.28 3.95 -8.08
C TYR A 272 20.21 3.75 -9.16
N ARG A 273 19.06 3.20 -8.77
CA ARG A 273 17.92 2.98 -9.66
C ARG A 273 17.45 4.29 -10.31
N TYR A 274 17.34 5.36 -9.52
CA TYR A 274 16.99 6.69 -10.04
C TYR A 274 18.02 7.22 -11.05
N ASN A 275 19.33 7.06 -10.76
CA ASN A 275 20.38 7.46 -11.69
C ASN A 275 20.31 6.67 -13.01
N VAL A 276 20.07 5.35 -12.95
CA VAL A 276 19.86 4.51 -14.16
C VAL A 276 18.67 5.01 -14.98
N TYR A 277 17.56 5.35 -14.32
CA TYR A 277 16.39 5.94 -14.99
C TYR A 277 16.73 7.24 -15.71
N LEU A 278 17.40 8.18 -15.04
CA LEU A 278 17.81 9.45 -15.66
C LEU A 278 18.73 9.23 -16.87
N LEU A 279 19.66 8.28 -16.79
CA LEU A 279 20.51 7.92 -17.92
C LEU A 279 19.71 7.37 -19.10
N LYS A 280 18.72 6.50 -18.85
CA LYS A 280 17.83 5.98 -19.91
C LYS A 280 16.97 7.09 -20.52
N LYS A 281 16.44 8.01 -19.71
CA LYS A 281 15.63 9.14 -20.17
C LYS A 281 16.44 10.08 -21.07
N ARG A 282 17.64 10.49 -20.63
CA ARG A 282 18.54 11.32 -21.44
C ARG A 282 18.91 10.67 -22.78
N LYS A 283 19.10 9.34 -22.82
CA LYS A 283 19.34 8.61 -24.07
C LYS A 283 18.15 8.63 -25.02
N LYS A 284 16.91 8.63 -24.52
CA LYS A 284 15.70 8.75 -25.35
C LYS A 284 15.52 10.16 -25.90
N GLU A 285 15.82 11.18 -25.10
CA GLU A 285 15.67 12.59 -25.48
C GLU A 285 16.81 13.06 -26.42
N GLY A 286 18.03 12.55 -26.24
CA GLY A 286 19.19 12.87 -27.10
C GLY A 286 19.33 11.97 -28.33
N GLY A 287 18.34 11.14 -28.65
CA GLY A 287 18.35 10.15 -29.73
C GLY A 287 17.34 10.40 -30.86
N SER A 288 16.79 11.60 -30.99
CA SER A 288 16.03 11.99 -32.20
C SER A 288 16.99 12.61 -33.22
N PRO A 289 17.09 12.06 -34.45
CA PRO A 289 17.69 12.77 -35.58
C PRO A 289 16.89 14.03 -35.95
#